data_AF-A0A7S0N0P2-F1
#
_entry.id   AF-A0A7S0N0P2-F1
#
_cell.length_a   1.000
_cell.length_b   1.000
_cell.length_c   1.000
_cell.angle_alpha   90.00
_cell.angle_beta   90.00
_cell.angle_gamma   90.00
#
_symmetry.space_group_name_H-M   'P 1'
#
loop_
_entity.id
_entity.type
_entity.pdbx_description
1 polymer ?
#
loop_
_entity_poly.entity_id
_entity_poly.type
_entity_poly.pdbx_seq_one_letter_code
_entity_poly.pdbx_strand_id
1 'polypeptide(L)'
;EAEGQLSLTPLGFHLASLPVDAPLGKMLLLGCVCQCLDPILTIVAAMTHKPPFFAPDQQKSVMKEVIGRAFGALQSDYLARQVAFNQWEEARAGGREAEREWAAD
;
A
#
# COMPACT_ATOMS: atom_id res chain seq x y z
N GLU A 1 23.58 22.07 30.18
CA GLU A 1 22.61 21.47 29.24
C GLU A 1 23.22 20.16 28.76
N ALA A 2 22.60 19.02 29.10
CA ALA A 2 23.09 17.73 28.63
C ALA A 2 22.54 17.53 27.21
N GLU A 3 23.35 17.86 26.21
CA GLU A 3 23.11 17.39 24.84
C GLU A 3 23.13 15.86 24.89
N GLY A 4 21.94 15.26 24.88
CA GLY A 4 21.79 13.81 24.81
C GLY A 4 22.50 13.32 23.56
N GLN A 5 23.50 12.46 23.74
CA GLN A 5 24.31 11.91 22.66
C GLN A 5 23.40 11.15 21.68
N LEU A 6 23.13 11.77 20.51
CA LEU A 6 22.26 11.20 19.48
C LEU A 6 22.99 10.03 18.82
N SER A 7 22.70 8.81 19.28
CA SER A 7 23.20 7.56 18.71
C SER A 7 22.07 6.80 18.01
N LEU A 8 22.40 6.12 16.91
CA LEU A 8 21.44 5.25 16.23
C LEU A 8 21.10 4.07 17.12
N THR A 9 19.81 3.77 17.22
CA THR A 9 19.35 2.50 17.78
C THR A 9 19.67 1.36 16.81
N PRO A 10 19.67 0.09 17.26
CA PRO A 10 19.85 -1.05 16.35
C PRO A 10 18.83 -1.06 15.20
N LEU A 11 17.58 -0.70 15.48
CA LEU A 11 16.56 -0.51 14.43
C LEU A 11 16.95 0.65 13.49
N GLY A 12 17.37 1.78 14.05
CA GLY A 12 17.82 2.94 13.27
C GLY A 12 19.02 2.63 12.36
N PHE A 13 19.95 1.78 12.81
CA PHE A 13 21.07 1.29 12.00
C PHE A 13 20.59 0.50 10.78
N HIS A 14 19.63 -0.41 10.95
CA HIS A 14 19.02 -1.12 9.83
C HIS A 14 18.24 -0.19 8.90
N LEU A 15 17.46 0.75 9.44
CA LEU A 15 16.71 1.71 8.63
C LEU A 15 17.63 2.63 7.81
N ALA A 16 18.76 3.05 8.38
CA ALA A 16 19.74 3.89 7.68
C ALA A 16 20.39 3.19 6.47
N SER A 17 20.29 1.86 6.39
CA SER A 17 20.82 1.08 5.26
C SER A 17 19.80 0.91 4.12
N LEU A 18 18.54 1.32 4.29
CA LEU A 18 17.49 1.17 3.29
C LEU A 18 17.31 2.48 2.50
N PRO A 19 17.16 2.43 1.16
CA PRO A 19 16.95 3.61 0.32
C PRO A 19 15.47 4.04 0.30
N VAL A 20 14.83 4.11 1.48
CA VAL A 20 13.42 4.51 1.65
C VAL A 20 13.29 5.36 2.91
N ASP A 21 12.19 6.11 3.02
CA ASP A 21 11.90 6.87 4.24
C ASP A 21 11.82 5.94 5.46
N ALA A 22 12.38 6.38 6.59
CA ALA A 22 12.49 5.56 7.80
C ALA A 22 11.15 4.95 8.28
N PRO A 23 9.99 5.65 8.22
CA PRO A 23 8.70 5.04 8.56
C PRO A 23 8.32 3.87 7.64
N LEU A 24 8.59 3.99 6.33
CA LEU A 24 8.30 2.96 5.34
C LEU A 24 9.25 1.77 5.48
N GLY A 25 10.55 2.05 5.67
CA GLY A 25 11.54 1.02 5.97
C GLY A 25 11.17 0.22 7.22
N LYS A 26 10.62 0.89 8.25
CA LYS A 26 10.15 0.23 9.47
C LYS A 26 8.94 -0.67 9.20
N MET A 27 8.00 -0.25 8.35
CA MET A 27 6.88 -1.10 7.93
C MET A 27 7.37 -2.35 7.21
N LEU A 28 8.30 -2.21 6.24
CA LEU A 28 8.88 -3.33 5.51
C LEU A 28 9.59 -4.32 6.44
N LEU A 29 10.43 -3.81 7.35
CA LEU A 29 11.14 -4.65 8.33
C LEU A 29 10.16 -5.41 9.24
N LEU A 30 9.11 -4.75 9.73
CA LEU A 30 8.08 -5.40 10.54
C LEU A 30 7.25 -6.40 9.71
N GLY A 31 7.00 -6.13 8.43
CA GLY A 31 6.37 -7.07 7.51
C GLY A 31 7.17 -8.37 7.36
N CYS A 32 8.50 -8.28 7.28
CA CYS A 32 9.37 -9.46 7.31
C CYS A 32 9.26 -10.23 8.63
N VAL A 33 9.34 -9.54 9.77
CA VAL A 33 9.28 -10.17 11.11
C VAL A 33 7.93 -10.84 11.35
N CYS A 34 6.84 -10.20 10.95
CA CYS A 34 5.47 -10.71 11.10
C CYS A 34 5.07 -11.70 10.00
N GLN A 35 5.96 -12.02 9.04
CA GLN A 35 5.69 -12.93 7.92
C GLN A 35 4.49 -12.49 7.04
N CYS A 36 4.30 -11.18 6.90
CA CYS A 36 3.27 -10.57 6.05
C CYS A 36 3.89 -9.57 5.05
N LEU A 37 5.09 -9.88 4.55
CA LEU A 37 5.84 -8.98 3.69
C LEU A 37 5.09 -8.63 2.39
N ASP A 38 4.44 -9.61 1.77
CA ASP A 38 3.73 -9.44 0.51
C ASP A 38 2.63 -8.34 0.55
N PRO A 39 1.63 -8.41 1.45
CA PRO A 39 0.64 -7.33 1.55
C PRO A 39 1.26 -6.00 2.02
N ILE A 40 2.31 -6.02 2.84
CA ILE A 40 2.98 -4.81 3.30
C ILE A 40 3.77 -4.14 2.16
N LEU A 41 4.37 -4.88 1.25
CA LEU A 41 5.05 -4.35 0.07
C LEU A 41 4.06 -3.58 -0.81
N THR A 42 2.89 -4.17 -1.07
CA THR A 42 1.81 -3.53 -1.84
C THR A 42 1.33 -2.24 -1.18
N ILE A 43 1.14 -2.26 0.14
CA ILE A 43 0.73 -1.08 0.91
C ILE A 43 1.80 0.02 0.83
N VAL A 44 3.07 -0.31 1.05
CA VAL A 44 4.19 0.67 1.00
C VAL A 44 4.36 1.25 -0.41
N ALA A 45 4.22 0.43 -1.45
CA ALA A 45 4.23 0.90 -2.84
C ALA A 45 3.08 1.88 -3.11
N ALA A 46 1.88 1.58 -2.61
CA ALA A 46 0.72 2.47 -2.75
C ALA A 46 0.77 3.72 -1.85
N MET A 47 1.71 3.80 -0.90
CA MET A 47 1.98 5.00 -0.08
C MET A 47 3.02 5.91 -0.72
N THR A 48 4.00 5.34 -1.42
CA THR A 48 5.09 6.07 -2.08
C THR A 48 4.69 6.64 -3.43
N HIS A 49 3.69 6.04 -4.06
CA HIS A 49 3.18 6.44 -5.37
C HIS A 49 1.70 6.83 -5.31
N LYS A 50 1.19 7.37 -6.42
CA LYS A 50 -0.25 7.65 -6.55
C LYS A 50 -1.03 6.33 -6.37
N PRO A 51 -2.10 6.34 -5.56
CA PRO A 51 -2.94 5.15 -5.40
C PRO A 51 -3.52 4.71 -6.75
N PRO A 52 -3.78 3.40 -6.93
CA PRO A 52 -4.29 2.86 -8.20
C PRO A 52 -5.66 3.43 -8.57
N PHE A 53 -6.44 3.87 -7.57
CA PHE A 53 -7.72 4.54 -7.77
C PHE A 53 -7.51 6.01 -8.14
N PHE A 54 -7.68 6.31 -9.42
CA PHE A 54 -7.70 7.68 -9.92
C PHE A 54 -9.06 7.98 -10.55
N ALA A 55 -9.76 8.97 -10.02
CA ALA A 55 -10.99 9.49 -10.61
C ALA A 55 -10.80 11.00 -10.91
N PRO A 56 -11.15 11.47 -12.12
CA PRO A 56 -11.34 12.90 -12.37
C PRO A 56 -12.30 13.51 -11.33
N ASP A 57 -12.16 14.80 -11.04
CA ASP A 57 -12.93 15.46 -9.95
C ASP A 57 -14.44 15.23 -10.04
N GLN A 58 -14.99 15.16 -11.25
CA GLN A 58 -16.41 14.91 -11.51
C GLN A 58 -16.89 13.51 -11.12
N GLN A 59 -15.98 12.53 -11.01
CA GLN A 59 -16.28 11.12 -10.74
C GLN A 59 -15.79 10.66 -9.35
N LYS A 60 -15.22 11.55 -8.54
CA LYS A 60 -14.72 11.22 -7.20
C LYS A 60 -15.79 10.65 -6.26
N SER A 61 -17.03 11.14 -6.34
CA SER A 61 -18.14 10.64 -5.53
C SER A 61 -18.51 9.20 -5.90
N VAL A 62 -18.61 8.92 -7.20
CA VAL A 62 -18.91 7.59 -7.73
C VAL A 62 -17.81 6.60 -7.36
N MET A 63 -16.54 6.98 -7.56
CA MET A 63 -15.39 6.15 -7.17
C MET A 63 -15.39 5.83 -5.67
N LYS A 64 -15.70 6.81 -4.82
CA LYS A 64 -15.81 6.58 -3.38
C LYS A 64 -16.95 5.62 -3.02
N GLU A 65 -18.05 5.67 -3.77
CA GLU A 65 -19.16 4.75 -3.60
C GLU A 65 -18.80 3.32 -4.07
N VAL A 66 -18.13 3.18 -5.21
CA VAL A 66 -17.62 1.88 -5.70
C VAL A 66 -16.64 1.27 -4.70
N ILE A 67 -15.64 2.03 -4.25
CA ILE A 67 -14.69 1.58 -3.23
C ILE A 67 -15.41 1.27 -1.91
N GLY A 68 -16.40 2.07 -1.53
CA GLY A 68 -17.21 1.84 -0.33
C GLY A 68 -18.06 0.57 -0.41
N ARG A 69 -18.58 0.22 -1.59
CA ARG A 69 -19.34 -1.02 -1.82
C ARG A 69 -18.41 -2.24 -1.88
N ALA A 70 -17.29 -2.13 -2.60
CA ALA A 70 -16.36 -3.23 -2.82
C ALA A 70 -15.50 -3.53 -1.57
N PHE A 71 -15.08 -2.49 -0.84
CA PHE A 71 -14.09 -2.60 0.24
C PHE A 71 -14.54 -1.99 1.57
N GLY A 72 -15.77 -1.48 1.68
CA GLY A 72 -16.25 -0.79 2.89
C GLY A 72 -16.25 -1.65 4.15
N ALA A 73 -16.34 -2.98 4.02
CA ALA A 73 -16.23 -3.89 5.16
C ALA A 73 -14.83 -3.90 5.81
N LEU A 74 -13.78 -3.53 5.06
CA LEU A 74 -12.39 -3.54 5.55
C LEU A 74 -12.07 -2.40 6.52
N GLN A 75 -12.85 -1.30 6.48
CA GLN A 75 -12.66 -0.11 7.32
C GLN A 75 -11.21 0.44 7.33
N SER A 76 -10.44 0.19 6.26
CA SER A 76 -9.04 0.59 6.11
C SER A 76 -8.68 0.82 4.65
N ASP A 77 -8.28 2.06 4.32
CA ASP A 77 -7.89 2.46 2.96
C ASP A 77 -6.66 1.72 2.44
N TYR A 78 -5.77 1.27 3.34
CA TYR A 78 -4.59 0.50 2.98
C TYR A 78 -4.95 -0.96 2.67
N LEU A 79 -5.86 -1.55 3.44
CA LEU A 79 -6.37 -2.90 3.15
C LEU A 79 -7.21 -2.90 1.88
N ALA A 80 -8.03 -1.87 1.65
CA ALA A 80 -8.78 -1.71 0.39
C ALA A 80 -7.84 -1.71 -0.83
N ARG A 81 -6.72 -0.97 -0.77
CA ARG A 81 -5.70 -0.99 -1.83
C ARG A 81 -5.04 -2.36 -2.01
N GLN A 82 -4.75 -3.06 -0.92
CA GLN A 82 -4.14 -4.39 -0.98
C GLN A 82 -5.10 -5.42 -1.59
N VAL A 83 -6.37 -5.43 -1.20
CA VAL A 83 -7.36 -6.35 -1.76
C VAL A 83 -7.61 -6.05 -3.24
N ALA A 84 -7.69 -4.77 -3.62
CA ALA A 84 -7.83 -4.39 -5.02
C ALA A 84 -6.63 -4.84 -5.87
N PHE A 85 -5.40 -4.74 -5.34
CA PHE A 85 -4.22 -5.26 -6.01
C PHE A 85 -4.32 -6.78 -6.24
N ASN A 86 -4.75 -7.55 -5.23
CA ASN A 86 -4.94 -8.99 -5.37
C ASN A 86 -6.00 -9.33 -6.44
N GLN A 87 -7.13 -8.61 -6.46
CA GLN A 87 -8.17 -8.80 -7.48
C GLN A 87 -7.65 -8.49 -8.89
N TRP A 88 -6.83 -7.44 -9.04
CA TRP A 88 -6.17 -7.14 -10.30
C TRP A 88 -5.20 -8.23 -10.73
N GLU A 89 -4.41 -8.81 -9.81
CA GLU A 89 -3.52 -9.93 -10.14
C GLU A 89 -4.30 -11.16 -10.63
N GLU A 90 -5.44 -11.47 -10.01
CA GLU A 90 -6.35 -12.54 -10.45
C GLU A 90 -6.93 -12.26 -11.85
N ALA A 91 -7.42 -11.04 -12.08
CA ALA A 91 -7.94 -10.63 -13.39
C ALA A 91 -6.86 -10.69 -14.48
N ARG A 92 -5.64 -10.24 -14.16
CA ARG A 92 -4.49 -10.29 -15.05
C ARG A 92 -4.11 -11.72 -15.43
N ALA A 93 -4.23 -12.68 -14.50
CA ALA A 93 -4.01 -14.10 -14.79
C ALA A 93 -5.04 -14.66 -15.78
N GLY A 94 -6.26 -14.09 -15.83
CA GLY A 94 -7.31 -14.38 -16.81
C GLY A 94 -7.04 -13.81 -18.21
N GLY A 95 -6.03 -12.94 -18.37
CA GLY A 95 -5.62 -12.36 -19.65
C GLY A 95 -5.94 -10.86 -19.78
N ARG A 96 -5.49 -10.27 -20.90
CA ARG A 96 -5.56 -8.81 -21.14
C ARG A 96 -6.97 -8.24 -21.22
N GLU A 97 -7.97 -9.05 -21.57
CA GLU A 97 -9.36 -8.61 -21.63
C GLU A 97 -9.95 -8.50 -20.22
N ALA A 98 -9.81 -9.56 -19.41
CA ALA A 98 -10.22 -9.55 -18.01
C ALA A 98 -9.53 -8.45 -17.18
N GLU A 99 -8.23 -8.20 -17.42
CA GLU A 99 -7.51 -7.08 -16.80
C GLU A 99 -8.13 -5.72 -17.13
N ARG A 100 -8.54 -5.52 -18.40
CA ARG A 100 -9.16 -4.27 -18.85
C ARG A 100 -10.56 -4.08 -18.32
N GLU A 101 -11.34 -5.17 -18.25
CA GLU A 101 -12.68 -5.15 -17.67
C GLU A 101 -12.61 -4.78 -16.18
N TRP A 102 -11.71 -5.42 -15.42
CA TRP A 102 -11.51 -5.09 -14.00
C TRP A 102 -11.09 -3.63 -13.79
N ALA A 103 -10.21 -3.10 -14.65
CA ALA A 103 -9.78 -1.71 -14.54
C ALA A 103 -10.83 -0.67 -14.98
N ALA A 104 -11.90 -1.11 -15.67
CA ALA A 104 -12.98 -0.26 -16.15
C ALA A 104 -14.19 -0.23 -15.19
N ASP A 105 -14.32 -1.24 -14.32
CA ASP A 105 -15.32 -1.34 -13.25
C ASP A 105 -14.97 -0.46 -12.04
#